data_AF-A0A7L4REF4-F1
#
_entry.id   AF-A0A7L4REF4-F1
#
_cell.length_a   1.000
_cell.length_b   1.000
_cell.length_c   1.000
_cell.angle_alpha   90.00
_cell.angle_beta   90.00
_cell.angle_gamma   90.00
#
_symmetry.space_group_name_H-M   'P 1'
#
loop_
_entity.id
_entity.type
_entity.pdbx_description
1 polymer ?
#
loop_
_entity_poly.entity_id
_entity_poly.type
_entity_poly.pdbx_seq_one_letter_code
_entity_poly.pdbx_strand_id
1 'polypeptide(L)'
;MAAKKTDPHQKSPAPRPVPPAIPTKPINIAVLAGFVLLALVLTLVFIAYYGGPSITGEEWSTSSLCTHGDTKPCTTGPCNGTAICINGIWSSCRWEKVCVPGTRLSCTKLSCFYAVRECNQCGTGYGPCVSP
;
A
#
# COMPACT_ATOMS: atom_id res chain seq x y z
N MET A 1 -30.87 17.51 23.70
CA MET A 1 -31.92 17.31 22.69
C MET A 1 -32.37 18.68 22.24
N ALA A 2 -31.86 19.18 21.10
CA ALA A 2 -32.15 20.54 20.63
C ALA A 2 -33.15 20.48 19.47
N ALA A 3 -34.32 21.08 19.67
CA ALA A 3 -35.40 21.13 18.69
C ALA A 3 -35.09 22.15 17.59
N LYS A 4 -35.08 21.68 16.34
CA LYS A 4 -34.87 22.51 15.14
C LYS A 4 -36.20 23.14 14.73
N LYS A 5 -36.26 24.47 14.78
CA LYS A 5 -37.42 25.28 14.37
C LYS A 5 -37.45 25.35 12.84
N THR A 6 -38.56 24.96 12.23
CA THR A 6 -38.76 24.96 10.76
C THR A 6 -39.58 26.18 10.38
N ASP A 7 -39.01 27.08 9.58
CA ASP A 7 -39.68 28.29 9.08
C ASP A 7 -40.69 27.97 7.96
N PRO A 8 -41.94 28.46 8.04
CA PRO A 8 -43.01 28.11 7.10
C PRO A 8 -43.25 29.19 6.03
N HIS A 9 -42.24 29.66 5.29
CA HIS A 9 -42.49 30.56 4.15
C HIS A 9 -41.47 30.40 3.02
N GLN A 10 -41.45 29.21 2.40
CA GLN A 10 -40.73 29.02 1.14
C GLN A 10 -41.68 29.27 -0.04
N LYS A 11 -41.74 30.53 -0.48
CA LYS A 11 -42.48 30.97 -1.67
C LYS A 11 -41.87 30.30 -2.90
N SER A 12 -42.68 29.53 -3.63
CA SER A 12 -42.24 28.77 -4.80
C SER A 12 -41.62 29.72 -5.84
N PRO A 13 -40.35 29.54 -6.23
CA PRO A 13 -39.69 30.41 -7.19
C PRO A 13 -40.34 30.25 -8.58
N ALA A 14 -40.49 31.37 -9.28
CA ALA A 14 -41.06 31.41 -10.62
C ALA A 14 -40.30 30.45 -11.58
N PRO A 15 -41.01 29.80 -12.52
CA PRO A 15 -40.39 28.91 -13.49
C PRO A 15 -39.34 29.67 -14.32
N ARG A 16 -38.12 29.13 -14.35
CA ARG A 16 -37.03 29.71 -15.15
C ARG A 16 -37.33 29.55 -16.64
N PRO A 17 -37.00 30.55 -17.47
CA PRO A 17 -37.11 30.43 -18.92
C PRO A 17 -36.27 29.24 -19.40
N VAL A 18 -36.90 28.38 -20.20
CA VAL A 18 -36.23 27.22 -20.80
C VAL A 18 -35.20 27.74 -21.80
N PRO A 19 -33.91 27.37 -21.69
CA PRO A 19 -32.90 27.81 -22.64
C PRO A 19 -33.23 27.29 -24.05
N PRO A 20 -32.91 28.06 -25.10
CA PRO A 20 -33.15 27.63 -26.47
C PRO A 20 -32.38 26.34 -26.76
N ALA A 21 -33.04 25.43 -27.48
CA ALA A 21 -32.46 24.16 -27.87
C ALA A 21 -31.18 24.40 -28.70
N ILE A 22 -30.05 23.89 -28.20
CA ILE A 22 -28.76 24.01 -28.89
C ILE A 22 -28.81 23.10 -30.12
N PRO A 23 -28.59 23.62 -31.34
CA PRO A 23 -28.57 22.80 -32.54
C PRO A 23 -27.34 21.88 -32.50
N THR A 24 -27.58 20.59 -32.28
CA THR A 24 -26.55 19.54 -32.35
C THR A 24 -26.22 19.27 -33.82
N LYS A 25 -25.09 19.81 -34.29
CA LYS A 25 -24.54 19.41 -35.59
C LYS A 25 -24.16 17.93 -35.54
N PRO A 26 -24.43 17.15 -36.60
CA PRO A 26 -24.04 15.75 -36.64
C PRO A 26 -22.53 15.65 -36.55
N ILE A 27 -22.05 15.05 -35.45
CA ILE A 27 -20.63 14.75 -35.27
C ILE A 27 -20.25 13.74 -36.34
N ASN A 28 -19.23 14.05 -37.13
CA ASN A 28 -18.75 13.19 -38.19
C ASN A 28 -18.19 11.90 -37.58
N ILE A 29 -18.85 10.77 -37.82
CA ILE A 29 -18.53 9.47 -37.23
C ILE A 29 -17.08 9.06 -37.54
N ALA A 30 -16.55 9.46 -38.69
CA ALA A 30 -15.16 9.20 -39.07
C ALA A 30 -14.16 9.90 -38.13
N VAL A 31 -14.48 11.10 -37.66
CA VAL A 31 -13.66 11.85 -36.71
C VAL A 31 -13.68 11.15 -35.35
N LEU A 32 -14.86 10.71 -34.89
CA LEU A 32 -15.00 9.99 -33.62
C LEU A 32 -14.21 8.67 -33.62
N ALA A 33 -14.30 7.90 -34.70
CA ALA A 33 -13.56 6.65 -34.86
C ALA A 33 -12.03 6.89 -34.83
N GLY A 34 -11.55 7.95 -35.48
CA GLY A 34 -10.14 8.34 -35.43
C GLY A 34 -9.64 8.64 -34.02
N PHE A 35 -10.41 9.39 -33.22
CA PHE A 35 -10.06 9.68 -31.83
C PHE A 35 -10.01 8.44 -30.94
N VAL A 36 -10.95 7.51 -31.11
CA VAL A 36 -10.98 6.26 -30.34
C VAL A 36 -9.74 5.40 -30.66
N LEU A 37 -9.40 5.28 -31.94
CA LEU A 37 -8.25 4.49 -32.39
C LEU A 37 -6.93 5.09 -31.88
N LEU A 38 -6.81 6.42 -31.91
CA LEU A 38 -5.65 7.14 -31.36
C LEU A 38 -5.53 6.92 -29.84
N ALA A 39 -6.63 7.04 -29.08
CA ALA A 39 -6.62 6.84 -27.63
C ALA A 39 -6.23 5.40 -27.24
N LEU A 40 -6.67 4.41 -28.01
CA LEU A 40 -6.32 3.01 -27.80
C LEU A 40 -4.82 2.76 -28.04
N VAL A 41 -4.26 3.32 -29.11
CA VAL A 41 -2.80 3.24 -29.38
C VAL A 41 -1.99 3.90 -28.26
N LEU A 42 -2.39 5.10 -27.81
CA LEU A 42 -1.71 5.79 -26.72
C LEU A 42 -1.76 5.00 -25.40
N THR A 43 -2.88 4.34 -25.12
CA THR A 43 -3.05 3.52 -23.91
C THR A 43 -2.12 2.30 -23.95
N LEU A 44 -2.00 1.63 -25.09
CA LEU A 44 -1.07 0.51 -25.26
C LEU A 44 0.40 0.95 -25.11
N VAL A 45 0.77 2.10 -25.68
CA VAL A 45 2.11 2.67 -25.50
C VAL A 45 2.37 3.03 -24.04
N PHE A 46 1.39 3.62 -23.36
CA PHE A 46 1.50 3.97 -21.93
C PHE A 46 1.70 2.72 -21.06
N ILE A 47 0.94 1.65 -21.31
CA ILE A 47 1.12 0.37 -20.60
C ILE A 47 2.49 -0.22 -20.92
N ALA A 48 2.94 -0.21 -22.18
CA ALA A 48 4.27 -0.74 -22.51
C ALA A 48 5.41 0.05 -21.84
N TYR A 49 5.28 1.37 -21.74
CA TYR A 49 6.32 2.25 -21.22
C TYR A 49 6.32 2.35 -19.68
N TYR A 50 5.14 2.47 -19.06
CA TYR A 50 5.00 2.68 -17.61
C TYR A 50 4.40 1.48 -16.87
N GLY A 51 3.66 0.64 -17.56
CA GLY A 51 2.79 -0.38 -16.98
C GLY A 51 3.16 -1.79 -17.36
N GLY A 52 4.41 -2.06 -17.75
CA GLY A 52 4.91 -3.43 -17.85
C GLY A 52 4.63 -4.07 -16.50
N PRO A 53 3.66 -5.00 -16.38
CA PRO A 53 3.37 -5.58 -15.10
C PRO A 53 4.68 -6.22 -14.68
N SER A 54 5.24 -5.74 -13.59
CA SER A 54 6.18 -6.51 -12.82
C SER A 54 5.37 -7.68 -12.29
N ILE A 55 5.05 -8.63 -13.17
CA ILE A 55 4.84 -10.01 -12.80
C ILE A 55 6.23 -10.43 -12.35
N THR A 56 6.60 -10.00 -11.15
CA THR A 56 7.43 -10.81 -10.28
C THR A 56 6.65 -12.11 -10.23
N GLY A 57 7.00 -13.01 -11.15
CA GLY A 57 6.73 -14.40 -10.95
C GLY A 57 7.37 -14.71 -9.62
N GLU A 58 6.57 -14.70 -8.57
CA GLU A 58 6.66 -15.77 -7.61
C GLU A 58 6.43 -17.02 -8.45
N GLU A 59 7.52 -17.51 -9.03
CA GLU A 59 7.65 -18.90 -9.35
C GLU A 59 7.31 -19.56 -8.02
N TRP A 60 6.06 -20.02 -7.91
CA TRP A 60 5.65 -20.99 -6.89
C TRP A 60 6.43 -22.23 -7.25
N SER A 61 7.73 -22.16 -6.96
CA SER A 61 8.65 -23.26 -6.95
C SER A 61 7.92 -24.25 -6.08
N THR A 62 7.47 -25.32 -6.72
CA THR A 62 6.74 -26.44 -6.15
C THR A 62 7.75 -27.22 -5.31
N SER A 63 8.39 -26.52 -4.37
CA SER A 63 9.56 -26.95 -3.65
C SER A 63 9.14 -27.21 -2.21
N SER A 64 9.11 -28.50 -1.92
CA SER A 64 8.98 -29.13 -0.62
C SER A 64 7.64 -28.90 0.05
N LEU A 65 6.73 -29.85 -0.17
CA LEU A 65 5.93 -30.37 0.93
C LEU A 65 6.88 -30.57 2.12
N CYS A 66 6.69 -29.77 3.16
CA CYS A 66 7.43 -29.88 4.40
C CYS A 66 6.67 -30.79 5.37
N THR A 67 7.36 -31.36 6.35
CA THR A 67 6.69 -32.15 7.39
C THR A 67 6.12 -31.21 8.44
N HIS A 68 4.90 -31.46 8.90
CA HIS A 68 4.30 -30.63 9.95
C HIS A 68 5.23 -30.54 11.18
N GLY A 69 5.56 -29.33 11.59
CA GLY A 69 6.48 -29.06 12.70
C GLY A 69 7.94 -28.80 12.28
N ASP A 70 8.31 -29.04 11.02
CA ASP A 70 9.63 -28.68 10.52
C ASP A 70 9.85 -27.16 10.64
N THR A 71 11.08 -26.78 10.96
CA THR A 71 11.52 -25.38 11.02
C THR A 71 12.67 -25.15 10.06
N LYS A 72 12.66 -24.03 9.33
CA LYS A 72 13.79 -23.61 8.51
C LYS A 72 14.14 -22.14 8.76
N PRO A 73 15.43 -21.77 8.65
CA PRO A 73 15.81 -20.37 8.62
C PRO A 73 15.19 -19.71 7.39
N CYS A 74 14.76 -18.46 7.56
CA CYS A 74 14.22 -17.64 6.49
C CYS A 74 14.69 -16.19 6.66
N THR A 75 14.63 -15.44 5.57
CA THR A 75 15.00 -14.03 5.56
C THR A 75 13.92 -13.24 4.83
N THR A 76 13.46 -12.15 5.42
CA THR A 76 12.51 -11.20 4.80
C THR A 76 13.12 -9.81 4.87
N GLY A 77 13.59 -9.31 3.73
CA GLY A 77 14.38 -8.08 3.69
C GLY A 77 15.66 -8.21 4.53
N PRO A 78 15.94 -7.28 5.47
CA PRO A 78 17.10 -7.37 6.35
C PRO A 78 16.88 -8.29 7.58
N CYS A 79 15.72 -8.92 7.70
CA CYS A 79 15.31 -9.62 8.92
C CYS A 79 15.44 -11.13 8.79
N ASN A 80 16.29 -11.71 9.62
CA ASN A 80 16.42 -13.15 9.77
C ASN A 80 15.39 -13.67 10.77
N GLY A 81 14.74 -14.78 10.41
CA GLY A 81 13.72 -15.43 11.21
C GLY A 81 13.64 -16.92 10.95
N THR A 82 12.56 -17.52 11.43
CA THR A 82 12.24 -18.93 11.27
C THR A 82 10.85 -19.08 10.64
N ALA A 83 10.73 -19.97 9.66
CA ALA A 83 9.46 -20.40 9.11
C ALA A 83 9.13 -21.79 9.67
N ILE A 84 7.87 -22.03 10.01
CA ILE A 84 7.38 -23.29 10.56
C ILE A 84 6.48 -23.93 9.51
N CYS A 85 6.60 -25.24 9.32
CA CYS A 85 5.72 -25.98 8.43
C CYS A 85 4.39 -26.33 9.12
N ILE A 86 3.27 -25.89 8.55
CA ILE A 86 1.92 -26.16 9.03
C ILE A 86 1.15 -26.82 7.90
N ASN A 87 0.71 -28.08 8.09
CA ASN A 87 -0.06 -28.84 7.11
C ASN A 87 0.61 -28.91 5.71
N GLY A 88 1.93 -29.12 5.66
CA GLY A 88 2.67 -29.20 4.40
C GLY A 88 3.01 -27.85 3.75
N ILE A 89 2.66 -26.74 4.39
CA ILE A 89 2.88 -25.38 3.88
C ILE A 89 3.79 -24.63 4.85
N TRP A 90 4.84 -24.01 4.32
CA TRP A 90 5.70 -23.12 5.11
C TRP A 90 4.95 -21.85 5.52
N SER A 91 5.00 -21.51 6.81
CA SER A 91 4.47 -20.24 7.32
C SER A 91 5.26 -19.05 6.76
N SER A 92 4.70 -17.85 6.92
CA SER A 92 5.49 -16.63 6.77
C SER A 92 6.71 -16.65 7.69
N CYS A 93 7.77 -15.97 7.26
CA CYS A 93 8.98 -15.84 8.05
C CYS A 93 8.65 -15.06 9.33
N ARG A 94 8.86 -15.69 10.50
CA ARG A 94 8.60 -15.07 11.79
C ARG A 94 9.91 -14.88 12.52
N TRP A 95 10.09 -13.69 13.10
CA TRP A 95 11.17 -13.38 14.02
C TRP A 95 10.59 -12.87 15.33
N GLU A 96 11.37 -12.98 16.39
CA GLU A 96 10.96 -12.49 17.70
C GLU A 96 11.08 -10.97 17.75
N LYS A 97 9.97 -10.29 18.07
CA LYS A 97 9.96 -8.85 18.29
C LYS A 97 10.25 -8.55 19.75
N VAL A 98 11.40 -7.93 19.99
CA VAL A 98 11.86 -7.43 21.29
C VAL A 98 11.52 -5.95 21.46
N CYS A 99 11.54 -5.18 20.37
CA CYS A 99 11.30 -3.74 20.39
C CYS A 99 10.59 -3.25 19.11
N VAL A 100 10.05 -2.04 19.15
CA VAL A 100 9.44 -1.40 17.98
C VAL A 100 10.54 -0.72 17.16
N PRO A 101 10.68 -0.99 15.84
CA PRO A 101 11.71 -0.38 15.00
C PRO A 101 11.79 1.14 15.15
N GLY A 102 13.00 1.67 15.31
CA GLY A 102 13.23 3.12 15.50
C GLY A 102 12.96 3.63 16.91
N THR A 103 12.44 2.82 17.83
CA THR A 103 12.35 3.23 19.24
C THR A 103 13.74 3.39 19.86
N ARG A 104 13.88 4.45 20.65
CA ARG A 104 15.12 4.76 21.37
C ARG A 104 14.96 4.40 22.83
N LEU A 105 15.97 3.72 23.37
CA LEU A 105 16.08 3.42 24.79
C LEU A 105 17.32 4.11 25.35
N SER A 106 17.19 4.71 26.54
CA SER A 106 18.34 5.24 27.25
C SER A 106 19.28 4.10 27.65
N CYS A 107 20.57 4.38 27.61
CA CYS A 107 21.58 3.49 28.13
C CYS A 107 22.79 4.26 28.65
N THR A 108 23.63 3.58 29.42
CA THR A 108 24.80 4.17 30.07
C THR A 108 26.05 3.51 29.49
N LYS A 109 26.92 4.29 28.82
CA LYS A 109 28.17 3.76 28.25
C LYS A 109 29.32 3.79 29.27
N LEU A 110 29.32 4.84 30.11
CA LEU A 110 30.25 5.08 31.21
C LEU A 110 29.43 5.73 32.33
N SER A 111 29.80 5.51 33.60
CA SER A 111 28.98 5.82 34.80
C SER A 111 28.38 7.24 34.88
N CYS A 112 28.85 8.20 34.06
CA CYS A 112 28.37 9.58 34.01
C CYS A 112 27.87 10.05 32.62
N PHE A 113 27.89 9.21 31.58
CA PHE A 113 27.50 9.62 30.22
C PHE A 113 26.20 8.96 29.80
N TYR A 114 25.20 9.79 29.47
CA TYR A 114 23.96 9.34 28.87
C TYR A 114 24.20 9.03 27.39
N ALA A 115 23.71 7.86 26.97
CA ALA A 115 23.71 7.42 25.60
C ALA A 115 22.31 6.92 25.24
N VAL A 116 22.07 6.75 23.95
CA VAL A 116 20.85 6.15 23.43
C VAL A 116 21.21 4.97 22.54
N ARG A 117 20.38 3.94 22.55
CA ARG A 117 20.43 2.86 21.58
C ARG A 117 19.12 2.80 20.84
N GLU A 118 19.20 2.53 19.54
CA GLU A 118 18.04 2.47 18.66
C GLU A 118 17.69 1.02 18.36
N CYS A 119 16.39 0.71 18.37
CA CYS A 119 15.87 -0.58 17.97
C CYS A 119 16.08 -0.79 16.46
N ASN A 120 16.61 -1.95 16.08
CA ASN A 120 16.88 -2.25 14.68
C ASN A 120 15.59 -2.33 13.85
N GLN A 121 15.71 -2.29 12.51
CA GLN A 121 14.56 -2.32 11.60
C GLN A 121 13.68 -3.56 11.75
N CYS A 122 14.26 -4.66 12.23
CA CYS A 122 13.57 -5.91 12.43
C CYS A 122 12.84 -5.99 13.78
N GLY A 123 13.10 -5.07 14.70
CA GLY A 123 12.56 -5.15 16.05
C GLY A 123 13.15 -6.28 16.88
N THR A 124 14.22 -6.94 16.44
CA THR A 124 14.80 -8.11 17.12
C THR A 124 15.75 -7.72 18.25
N GLY A 125 16.15 -6.46 18.33
CA GLY A 125 17.03 -5.99 19.39
C GLY A 125 17.46 -4.54 19.23
N TYR A 126 18.11 -4.02 20.26
CA TYR A 126 18.71 -2.70 20.25
C TYR A 126 20.16 -2.76 19.77
N GLY A 127 20.54 -1.79 18.94
CA GLY A 127 21.92 -1.60 18.50
C GLY A 127 22.88 -1.14 19.62
N PRO A 128 24.12 -0.77 19.25
CA PRO A 128 25.08 -0.25 20.22
C PRO A 128 24.60 1.08 20.82
N CYS A 129 25.03 1.35 22.04
CA CYS A 129 24.83 2.64 22.69
C CYS A 129 25.69 3.71 22.04
N VAL A 130 25.03 4.70 21.43
CA VAL A 130 25.66 5.86 20.81
C VAL A 130 25.39 7.11 21.64
N SER A 131 26.41 7.96 21.77
CA SER A 131 26.22 9.30 22.32
C SER A 131 25.38 10.11 21.33
N PRO A 132 24.40 10.90 21.81
CA PRO A 132 23.55 11.71 20.94
C PRO A 132 24.32 12.81 20.19
#